data_AF-A0A4D7C0G1-F1
#
_entry.id   AF-A0A4D7C0G1-F1
#
_cell.length_a   1.000
_cell.length_b   1.000
_cell.length_c   1.000
_cell.angle_alpha   90.00
_cell.angle_beta   90.00
_cell.angle_gamma   90.00
#
_symmetry.space_group_name_H-M   'P 1'
#
loop_
_entity.id
_entity.type
_entity.pdbx_description
1 polymer ?
#
loop_
_entity_poly.entity_id
_entity_poly.type
_entity_poly.pdbx_seq_one_letter_code
_entity_poly.pdbx_strand_id
1 'polypeptide(L)'
;MVAASSIRPKAGRRCIRRRGLPRAGCGRQRGQNSRGRGERRRQNGCGRPERACWRLHGDHPHRHRGSVLGPAVIADALRLGTPGRYDLRFLQHRRARLRAGDRGLDPARTLLIACSKTWTTLEMQTNLAQALAWKQAAGVTNPYADVVAVTARPDLAQAQGVSPERIAHFGAWVGGRYSLWSAVGLPVALHYGLPVFEALRAGAREMDAHMADAPPEANAVLISALMGFLYAGVWGRATRAVMPYDQRLNLLVPFLQQLELESDGKRVDHDGDPYTGPAMPVVWGSVGTDAQHAVFQWLHQSSDWCPIDFIAVKTPNHGHATAHQALLANCLAQSSALLRGRADGVDAAQVSPGDRASTTILLDRLDAHALGALLAFYEHRTFAWSVLMGVNCFDQMGVELGKLMARDLTGPMAGAPLPAGWDASTAGLIAALR
;
A
#
# COMPACT_ATOMS: atom_id res chain seq x y z
N MET A 1 -14.45 -1.98 -11.31
CA MET A 1 -13.00 -1.88 -11.63
C MET A 1 -12.60 -2.81 -12.77
N VAL A 2 -12.98 -4.10 -12.73
CA VAL A 2 -12.77 -5.07 -13.83
C VAL A 2 -13.62 -4.75 -15.07
N ALA A 3 -14.79 -4.12 -14.89
CA ALA A 3 -15.41 -3.28 -15.91
C ALA A 3 -15.29 -1.83 -15.44
N ALA A 4 -14.52 -0.99 -16.15
CA ALA A 4 -14.43 0.43 -15.87
C ALA A 4 -15.70 1.16 -16.38
N SER A 5 -16.83 0.99 -15.68
CA SER A 5 -18.01 1.83 -15.85
C SER A 5 -18.10 2.81 -14.68
N SER A 6 -17.55 4.01 -14.89
CA SER A 6 -17.88 5.29 -14.23
C SER A 6 -18.47 5.27 -12.80
N ILE A 7 -17.82 4.64 -11.82
CA ILE A 7 -18.09 4.89 -10.39
C ILE A 7 -17.26 6.10 -9.93
N ARG A 8 -17.47 7.23 -10.60
CA ARG A 8 -17.22 8.55 -10.05
C ARG A 8 -18.48 9.35 -10.34
N PRO A 9 -19.32 9.64 -9.35
CA PRO A 9 -20.23 10.77 -9.50
C PRO A 9 -19.36 11.98 -9.86
N LYS A 10 -19.63 12.59 -11.02
CA LYS A 10 -18.98 13.83 -11.41
C LYS A 10 -19.19 14.82 -10.27
N ALA A 11 -18.11 15.39 -9.75
CA ALA A 11 -18.19 16.58 -8.93
C ALA A 11 -18.99 17.64 -9.72
N GLY A 12 -20.23 17.91 -9.28
CA GLY A 12 -21.12 18.92 -9.82
C GLY A 12 -21.91 18.53 -11.07
N ARG A 13 -23.18 18.15 -10.89
CA ARG A 13 -24.38 18.73 -11.54
C ARG A 13 -25.63 17.93 -11.13
N ARG A 14 -26.70 18.66 -10.81
CA ARG A 14 -28.01 18.19 -10.34
C ARG A 14 -28.54 17.01 -11.18
N CYS A 15 -28.99 15.95 -10.49
CA CYS A 15 -29.74 14.84 -11.06
C CYS A 15 -31.03 15.35 -11.73
N ILE A 16 -31.16 15.14 -13.04
CA ILE A 16 -32.45 15.11 -13.73
C ILE A 16 -32.75 13.63 -14.02
N ARG A 17 -33.84 13.14 -13.41
CA ARG A 17 -34.45 11.82 -13.68
C ARG A 17 -34.74 11.66 -15.18
N ARG A 18 -34.44 10.49 -15.77
CA ARG A 18 -35.30 9.88 -16.80
C ARG A 18 -35.02 8.39 -17.02
N ARG A 19 -36.11 7.73 -17.44
CA ARG A 19 -36.40 6.30 -17.51
C ARG A 19 -35.83 5.64 -18.78
N GLY A 20 -35.44 4.37 -18.65
CA GLY A 20 -35.79 3.25 -19.54
C GLY A 20 -35.07 3.08 -20.89
N LEU A 21 -34.83 1.78 -21.21
CA LEU A 21 -34.62 1.12 -22.52
C LEU A 21 -33.19 0.62 -22.89
N PRO A 22 -33.07 -0.48 -23.68
CA PRO A 22 -32.46 -1.74 -23.20
C PRO A 22 -31.16 -2.18 -23.91
N ARG A 23 -30.59 -3.29 -23.39
CA ARG A 23 -29.36 -3.99 -23.83
C ARG A 23 -29.45 -4.57 -25.25
N ALA A 24 -28.37 -4.42 -26.01
CA ALA A 24 -27.93 -5.24 -27.15
C ALA A 24 -26.39 -5.32 -27.07
N GLY A 25 -25.64 -6.34 -27.45
CA GLY A 25 -25.85 -7.64 -28.08
C GLY A 25 -24.44 -8.17 -28.36
N CYS A 26 -24.17 -9.44 -28.03
CA CYS A 26 -22.86 -10.07 -28.08
C CYS A 26 -22.43 -10.35 -29.54
N GLY A 27 -21.22 -9.92 -29.93
CA GLY A 27 -20.65 -10.15 -31.27
C GLY A 27 -19.29 -10.84 -31.21
N ARG A 28 -19.24 -12.07 -31.70
CA ARG A 28 -18.05 -12.93 -31.88
C ARG A 28 -17.08 -12.35 -32.92
N GLN A 29 -15.77 -12.50 -32.70
CA GLN A 29 -14.79 -12.63 -33.79
C GLN A 29 -13.80 -13.78 -33.54
N ARG A 30 -13.71 -14.65 -34.55
CA ARG A 30 -12.66 -15.66 -34.82
C ARG A 30 -11.35 -14.89 -35.12
N GLY A 31 -10.15 -15.27 -34.72
CA GLY A 31 -9.49 -16.57 -34.87
C GLY A 31 -8.55 -16.52 -36.07
N GLN A 32 -7.25 -16.23 -35.86
CA GLN A 32 -6.17 -16.54 -36.80
C GLN A 32 -4.88 -16.86 -36.04
N ASN A 33 -4.39 -18.08 -36.29
CA ASN A 33 -3.18 -18.69 -35.77
C ASN A 33 -2.21 -18.78 -36.96
N SER A 34 -0.96 -18.35 -36.82
CA SER A 34 0.11 -18.80 -37.71
C SER A 34 1.47 -18.84 -37.02
N ARG A 35 2.16 -19.95 -37.28
CA ARG A 35 3.38 -20.46 -36.67
C ARG A 35 4.64 -19.73 -37.14
N GLY A 36 5.69 -19.83 -36.32
CA GLY A 36 7.09 -19.61 -36.73
C GLY A 36 8.09 -20.09 -35.68
N ARG A 37 8.59 -21.33 -35.83
CA ARG A 37 9.88 -21.78 -35.28
C ARG A 37 11.00 -21.05 -36.06
N GLY A 38 12.19 -20.72 -35.60
CA GLY A 38 12.94 -20.91 -34.36
C GLY A 38 14.40 -20.59 -34.70
N GLU A 39 15.26 -20.25 -33.74
CA GLU A 39 16.72 -20.37 -33.92
C GLU A 39 17.45 -20.28 -32.57
N ARG A 40 18.20 -21.34 -32.24
CA ARG A 40 19.13 -21.38 -31.11
C ARG A 40 20.50 -20.93 -31.61
N ARG A 41 21.13 -19.95 -30.94
CA ARG A 41 22.58 -19.77 -30.99
C ARG A 41 23.17 -19.66 -29.59
N ARG A 42 24.25 -20.42 -29.41
CA ARG A 42 25.14 -20.47 -28.24
C ARG A 42 25.88 -19.14 -28.08
N GLN A 43 26.06 -18.69 -26.85
CA GLN A 43 27.19 -17.83 -26.48
C GLN A 43 27.73 -18.27 -25.11
N ASN A 44 28.98 -18.70 -25.11
CA ASN A 44 29.82 -18.91 -23.93
C ASN A 44 30.44 -17.57 -23.51
N GLY A 45 30.50 -17.36 -22.19
CA GLY A 45 31.62 -16.75 -21.46
C GLY A 45 32.03 -15.31 -21.78
N CYS A 46 31.69 -14.38 -20.89
CA CYS A 46 32.64 -13.37 -20.40
C CYS A 46 32.17 -12.78 -19.05
N GLY A 47 33.14 -12.44 -18.19
CA GLY A 47 33.03 -12.36 -16.73
C GLY A 47 32.01 -11.37 -16.14
N ARG A 48 31.46 -11.77 -14.99
CA ARG A 48 30.73 -10.91 -14.07
C ARG A 48 31.70 -10.39 -13.00
N PRO A 49 31.85 -9.07 -12.81
CA PRO A 49 32.46 -8.57 -11.59
C PRO A 49 31.42 -8.66 -10.45
N GLU A 50 31.81 -9.47 -9.47
CA GLU A 50 31.58 -9.41 -8.03
C GLU A 50 30.33 -8.68 -7.50
N ARG A 51 29.47 -9.48 -6.87
CA ARG A 51 28.36 -9.05 -6.02
C ARG A 51 28.93 -8.58 -4.68
N ALA A 52 28.92 -7.27 -4.44
CA ALA A 52 29.09 -6.73 -3.09
C ALA A 52 27.69 -6.51 -2.48
N CYS A 53 27.32 -7.39 -1.55
CA CYS A 53 26.08 -7.32 -0.78
C CYS A 53 26.26 -6.35 0.39
N TRP A 54 25.67 -5.16 0.32
CA TRP A 54 25.68 -4.20 1.42
C TRP A 54 24.26 -3.94 1.92
N ARG A 55 24.02 -4.27 3.20
CA ARG A 55 22.77 -4.08 3.94
C ARG A 55 22.68 -2.66 4.48
N LEU A 56 21.49 -2.08 4.45
CA LEU A 56 21.08 -1.00 5.35
C LEU A 56 19.64 -1.26 5.83
N HIS A 57 19.47 -1.32 7.15
CA HIS A 57 18.18 -1.30 7.82
C HIS A 57 17.55 0.08 7.65
N GLY A 58 16.31 0.13 7.16
CA GLY A 58 15.50 1.34 7.15
C GLY A 58 14.74 1.44 8.46
N ASP A 59 15.26 2.21 9.41
CA ASP A 59 14.52 2.62 10.60
C ASP A 59 13.39 3.59 10.22
N HIS A 60 12.20 3.27 10.73
CA HIS A 60 10.92 4.00 10.73
C HIS A 60 9.89 3.65 9.63
N PRO A 61 8.88 2.80 9.97
CA PRO A 61 7.80 2.38 9.08
C PRO A 61 6.58 3.32 9.02
N HIS A 62 6.67 4.55 9.54
CA HIS A 62 5.49 5.39 9.73
C HIS A 62 5.43 6.55 8.73
N ARG A 63 4.44 6.46 7.82
CA ARG A 63 3.98 7.43 6.80
C ARG A 63 4.62 7.28 5.42
N HIS A 64 4.14 6.28 4.69
CA HIS A 64 4.37 6.16 3.26
C HIS A 64 3.16 6.66 2.45
N ARG A 65 3.40 7.34 1.33
CA ARG A 65 2.36 7.75 0.37
C ARG A 65 2.13 6.64 -0.67
N GLY A 66 0.94 6.60 -1.28
CA GLY A 66 0.60 5.54 -2.25
C GLY A 66 1.56 5.39 -3.43
N SER A 67 2.25 6.47 -3.81
CA SER A 67 3.29 6.46 -4.85
C SER A 67 4.58 5.72 -4.47
N VAL A 68 4.73 5.30 -3.21
CA VAL A 68 5.90 4.57 -2.72
C VAL A 68 5.53 3.36 -1.87
N LEU A 69 4.48 3.43 -1.06
CA LEU A 69 4.10 2.31 -0.20
C LEU A 69 3.77 1.05 -0.99
N GLY A 70 3.06 1.18 -2.12
CA GLY A 70 2.76 0.07 -3.02
C GLY A 70 4.03 -0.61 -3.57
N PRO A 71 4.93 0.13 -4.24
CA PRO A 71 6.22 -0.43 -4.67
C PRO A 71 7.08 -0.97 -3.53
N ALA A 72 7.07 -0.30 -2.36
CA ALA A 72 7.88 -0.70 -1.21
C ALA A 72 7.41 -2.01 -0.58
N VAL A 73 6.09 -2.25 -0.45
CA VAL A 73 5.58 -3.53 0.07
C VAL A 73 5.98 -4.70 -0.82
N ILE A 74 6.00 -4.52 -2.15
CA ILE A 74 6.46 -5.57 -3.07
C ILE A 74 7.96 -5.79 -2.97
N ALA A 75 8.74 -4.70 -2.96
CA ALA A 75 10.19 -4.76 -2.83
C ALA A 75 10.63 -5.42 -1.52
N ASP A 76 9.96 -5.14 -0.41
CA ASP A 76 10.28 -5.78 0.87
C ASP A 76 9.87 -7.25 0.87
N ALA A 77 8.65 -7.56 0.40
CA ALA A 77 8.10 -8.91 0.44
C ALA A 77 8.86 -9.91 -0.44
N LEU A 78 9.36 -9.47 -1.61
CA LEU A 78 10.04 -10.36 -2.55
C LEU A 78 11.56 -10.40 -2.36
N ARG A 79 12.15 -9.51 -1.55
CA ARG A 79 13.60 -9.32 -1.41
C ARG A 79 14.40 -10.59 -1.14
N LEU A 80 13.88 -11.47 -0.29
CA LEU A 80 14.61 -12.68 0.14
C LEU A 80 14.46 -13.85 -0.85
N GLY A 81 13.37 -13.89 -1.63
CA GLY A 81 13.07 -14.99 -2.55
C GLY A 81 13.41 -14.69 -4.02
N THR A 82 13.52 -13.41 -4.37
CA THR A 82 13.68 -12.96 -5.75
C THR A 82 14.90 -12.05 -5.84
N PRO A 83 15.96 -12.42 -6.59
CA PRO A 83 17.13 -11.56 -6.75
C PRO A 83 16.77 -10.32 -7.56
N GLY A 84 17.14 -9.15 -7.04
CA GLY A 84 17.04 -7.88 -7.75
C GLY A 84 18.16 -7.68 -8.78
N ARG A 85 17.87 -6.87 -9.81
CA ARG A 85 18.83 -6.43 -10.85
C ARG A 85 19.60 -5.18 -10.44
N TYR A 86 19.00 -4.33 -9.61
CA TYR A 86 19.52 -3.01 -9.21
C TYR A 86 19.40 -2.83 -7.69
N ASP A 87 20.19 -1.97 -7.06
CA ASP A 87 19.87 -1.50 -5.70
C ASP A 87 18.65 -0.58 -5.78
N LEU A 88 17.61 -0.86 -5.00
CA LEU A 88 16.36 -0.12 -5.00
C LEU A 88 16.19 0.60 -3.66
N ARG A 89 16.12 1.93 -3.71
CA ARG A 89 15.96 2.81 -2.54
C ARG A 89 14.71 3.66 -2.70
N PHE A 90 13.97 3.85 -1.61
CA PHE A 90 12.77 4.69 -1.58
C PHE A 90 13.02 5.95 -0.75
N LEU A 91 12.85 7.12 -1.39
CA LEU A 91 12.97 8.44 -0.75
C LEU A 91 11.56 8.99 -0.45
N GLN A 92 11.30 9.31 0.82
CA GLN A 92 9.92 9.56 1.31
C GLN A 92 9.74 10.84 2.14
N HIS A 93 10.80 11.31 2.81
CA HIS A 93 10.69 12.39 3.79
C HIS A 93 11.46 13.63 3.34
N ARG A 94 11.04 14.82 3.80
CA ARG A 94 11.83 16.07 3.72
C ARG A 94 13.05 15.96 4.64
N ARG A 95 13.98 15.05 4.35
CA ARG A 95 15.26 15.03 5.08
C ARG A 95 16.08 16.21 4.58
N ALA A 96 16.68 16.95 5.51
CA ALA A 96 17.44 18.17 5.21
C ALA A 96 18.71 17.92 4.37
N ARG A 97 19.02 16.67 4.03
CA ARG A 97 20.05 16.29 3.05
C ARG A 97 20.01 14.79 2.79
N LEU A 98 20.25 14.41 1.53
CA LEU A 98 20.63 13.06 1.10
C LEU A 98 21.99 12.65 1.74
N ARG A 99 22.02 12.35 3.05
CA ARG A 99 23.29 12.10 3.78
C ARG A 99 23.37 10.79 4.56
N ALA A 100 22.24 10.16 4.86
CA ALA A 100 22.22 8.89 5.61
C ALA A 100 21.73 7.70 4.77
N GLY A 101 20.76 7.90 3.86
CA GLY A 101 20.21 6.84 2.99
C GLY A 101 21.03 6.56 1.74
N ASP A 102 21.90 7.50 1.37
CA ASP A 102 22.65 7.54 0.10
C ASP A 102 24.10 7.10 0.24
N ARG A 103 24.50 6.63 1.44
CA ARG A 103 25.82 6.00 1.63
C ARG A 103 25.93 4.82 0.65
N GLY A 104 26.85 4.95 -0.30
CA GLY A 104 27.15 3.91 -1.29
C GLY A 104 26.47 4.08 -2.66
N LEU A 105 25.63 5.11 -2.88
CA LEU A 105 25.11 5.40 -4.21
C LEU A 105 26.14 6.20 -5.02
N ASP A 106 26.41 5.74 -6.25
CA ASP A 106 27.21 6.47 -7.23
C ASP A 106 26.29 7.40 -8.05
N PRO A 107 26.46 8.74 -7.95
CA PRO A 107 25.67 9.69 -8.73
C PRO A 107 25.69 9.40 -10.23
N ALA A 108 26.81 8.99 -10.81
CA ALA A 108 26.91 8.71 -12.24
C ALA A 108 26.14 7.44 -12.66
N ARG A 109 25.79 6.57 -11.71
CA ARG A 109 25.13 5.28 -11.96
C ARG A 109 23.77 5.14 -11.29
N THR A 110 23.18 6.24 -10.83
CA THR A 110 21.90 6.25 -10.12
C THR A 110 20.79 6.81 -11.02
N LEU A 111 19.77 5.98 -11.30
CA LEU A 111 18.53 6.41 -11.95
C LEU A 111 17.57 7.00 -10.92
N LEU A 112 16.99 8.17 -11.22
CA LEU A 112 16.00 8.83 -10.38
C LEU A 112 14.60 8.57 -10.92
N ILE A 113 13.75 7.87 -10.16
CA ILE A 113 12.33 7.66 -10.53
C ILE A 113 11.46 8.59 -9.69
N ALA A 114 10.94 9.64 -10.31
CA ALA A 114 10.08 10.63 -9.67
C ALA A 114 8.60 10.24 -9.87
N CYS A 115 7.95 9.81 -8.79
CA CYS A 115 6.55 9.38 -8.81
C CYS A 115 5.63 10.44 -8.19
N SER A 116 4.82 11.11 -9.02
CA SER A 116 3.76 12.01 -8.56
C SER A 116 2.63 12.10 -9.57
N LYS A 117 1.40 11.84 -9.10
CA LYS A 117 0.19 11.97 -9.92
C LYS A 117 0.00 13.39 -10.44
N THR A 118 0.11 14.40 -9.57
CA THR A 118 -0.12 15.80 -9.94
C THR A 118 1.13 16.49 -10.46
N TRP A 119 2.30 15.89 -10.26
CA TRP A 119 3.61 16.49 -10.47
C TRP A 119 3.90 17.74 -9.62
N THR A 120 2.94 18.22 -8.83
CA THR A 120 3.05 19.43 -8.00
C THR A 120 3.24 19.13 -6.52
N THR A 121 3.37 17.85 -6.13
CA THR A 121 3.54 17.47 -4.73
C THR A 121 4.82 18.07 -4.17
N LEU A 122 4.68 18.97 -3.19
CA LEU A 122 5.80 19.74 -2.64
C LEU A 122 6.94 18.84 -2.16
N GLU A 123 6.65 17.77 -1.41
CA GLU A 123 7.69 16.86 -0.93
C GLU A 123 8.39 16.07 -2.04
N MET A 124 7.66 15.70 -3.10
CA MET A 124 8.29 15.08 -4.27
C MET A 124 9.23 16.07 -4.96
N GLN A 125 8.76 17.30 -5.19
CA GLN A 125 9.54 18.35 -5.84
C GLN A 125 10.79 18.74 -5.03
N THR A 126 10.66 18.85 -3.71
CA THR A 126 11.81 19.07 -2.82
C THR A 126 12.83 17.94 -2.92
N ASN A 127 12.38 16.67 -2.90
CA ASN A 127 13.29 15.53 -2.99
C ASN A 127 13.97 15.43 -4.37
N LEU A 128 13.22 15.69 -5.45
CA LEU A 128 13.77 15.71 -6.81
C LEU A 128 14.83 16.80 -6.93
N ALA A 129 14.55 18.03 -6.47
CA ALA A 129 15.52 19.12 -6.49
C ALA A 129 16.79 18.79 -5.70
N GLN A 130 16.67 18.18 -4.52
CA GLN A 130 17.83 17.73 -3.74
C GLN A 130 18.63 16.63 -4.45
N ALA A 131 17.97 15.66 -5.09
CA ALA A 131 18.62 14.60 -5.83
C ALA A 131 19.37 15.15 -7.05
N LEU A 132 18.76 16.06 -7.81
CA LEU A 132 19.41 16.72 -8.93
C LEU A 132 20.65 17.51 -8.47
N ALA A 133 20.52 18.30 -7.41
CA ALA A 133 21.64 19.05 -6.83
C ALA A 133 22.78 18.13 -6.34
N TRP A 134 22.44 16.98 -5.75
CA TRP A 134 23.41 15.95 -5.36
C TRP A 134 24.18 15.39 -6.57
N LYS A 135 23.48 15.10 -7.68
CA LYS A 135 24.15 14.66 -8.92
C LYS A 135 25.03 15.74 -9.52
N GLN A 136 24.58 17.00 -9.53
CA GLN A 136 25.35 18.14 -10.05
C GLN A 136 26.62 18.38 -9.22
N ALA A 137 26.51 18.33 -7.90
CA ALA A 137 27.65 18.48 -6.99
C ALA A 137 28.72 17.38 -7.20
N ALA A 138 28.35 16.25 -7.78
CA ALA A 138 29.25 15.16 -8.15
C ALA A 138 29.77 15.23 -9.60
N GLY A 139 29.47 16.31 -10.34
CA GLY A 139 29.96 16.52 -11.71
C GLY A 139 29.06 15.99 -12.82
N VAL A 140 27.83 15.55 -12.54
CA VAL A 140 26.87 15.16 -13.59
C VAL A 140 26.34 16.41 -14.29
N THR A 141 26.70 16.61 -15.56
CA THR A 141 26.37 17.81 -16.36
C THR A 141 24.88 17.95 -16.67
N ASN A 142 24.19 16.85 -16.98
CA ASN A 142 22.74 16.84 -17.20
C ASN A 142 22.05 15.79 -16.31
N PRO A 143 21.76 16.11 -15.03
CA PRO A 143 21.10 15.18 -14.11
C PRO A 143 19.71 14.73 -14.56
N TYR A 144 19.00 15.54 -15.35
CA TYR A 144 17.67 15.20 -15.87
C TYR A 144 17.72 14.05 -16.89
N ALA A 145 18.88 13.78 -17.50
CA ALA A 145 19.08 12.61 -18.35
C ALA A 145 18.83 11.28 -17.59
N ASP A 146 18.99 11.29 -16.27
CA ASP A 146 18.77 10.12 -15.41
C ASP A 146 17.42 10.15 -14.67
N VAL A 147 16.52 11.06 -15.04
CA VAL A 147 15.19 11.15 -14.45
C VAL A 147 14.18 10.38 -15.30
N VAL A 148 13.39 9.55 -14.64
CA VAL A 148 12.17 8.96 -15.17
C VAL A 148 10.98 9.51 -14.39
N ALA A 149 10.05 10.14 -15.10
CA ALA A 149 8.83 10.66 -14.52
C ALA A 149 7.71 9.63 -14.57
N VAL A 150 7.05 9.39 -13.45
CA VAL A 150 5.84 8.59 -13.37
C VAL A 150 4.69 9.50 -12.94
N THR A 151 3.82 9.87 -13.88
CA THR A 151 2.83 10.94 -13.65
C THR A 151 1.59 10.87 -14.54
N ALA A 152 0.52 11.55 -14.11
CA ALA A 152 -0.66 11.85 -14.93
C ALA A 152 -0.56 13.24 -15.59
N ARG A 153 0.56 13.96 -15.41
CA ARG A 153 0.82 15.32 -15.92
C ARG A 153 2.12 15.36 -16.74
N PRO A 154 2.17 14.68 -17.90
CA PRO A 154 3.37 14.62 -18.75
C PRO A 154 3.82 16.01 -19.19
N ASP A 155 2.87 16.93 -19.41
CA ASP A 155 3.10 18.33 -19.75
C ASP A 155 4.00 19.04 -18.72
N LEU A 156 3.73 18.87 -17.43
CA LEU A 156 4.50 19.50 -16.36
C LEU A 156 5.89 18.87 -16.21
N ALA A 157 6.01 17.55 -16.38
CA ALA A 157 7.29 16.85 -16.32
C ALA A 157 8.21 17.25 -17.49
N GLN A 158 7.67 17.39 -18.70
CA GLN A 158 8.42 17.87 -19.87
C GLN A 158 8.87 19.31 -19.68
N ALA A 159 7.97 20.20 -19.22
CA ALA A 159 8.31 21.59 -18.95
C ALA A 159 9.43 21.75 -17.89
N GLN A 160 9.55 20.78 -16.97
CA GLN A 160 10.61 20.75 -15.96
C GLN A 160 11.94 20.15 -16.48
N GLY A 161 11.98 19.58 -17.68
CA GLY A 161 13.19 19.08 -18.33
C GLY A 161 13.32 17.56 -18.45
N VAL A 162 12.28 16.79 -18.09
CA VAL A 162 12.29 15.33 -18.31
C VAL A 162 12.03 15.01 -19.78
N SER A 163 12.90 14.21 -20.40
CA SER A 163 12.71 13.75 -21.78
C SER A 163 11.37 13.03 -21.97
N PRO A 164 10.59 13.31 -23.03
CA PRO A 164 9.31 12.65 -23.28
C PRO A 164 9.37 11.11 -23.27
N GLU A 165 10.48 10.53 -23.73
CA GLU A 165 10.70 9.07 -23.76
C GLU A 165 10.85 8.46 -22.36
N ARG A 166 11.17 9.29 -21.35
CA ARG A 166 11.36 8.90 -19.95
C ARG A 166 10.15 9.24 -19.08
N ILE A 167 8.99 9.44 -19.71
CA ILE A 167 7.74 9.70 -19.00
C ILE A 167 6.83 8.49 -19.11
N ALA A 168 6.68 7.80 -17.98
CA ALA A 168 5.71 6.73 -17.82
C ALA A 168 4.37 7.33 -17.36
N HIS A 169 3.49 7.56 -18.34
CA HIS A 169 2.16 8.12 -18.11
C HIS A 169 1.20 7.10 -17.46
N PHE A 170 0.36 7.57 -16.53
CA PHE A 170 -0.80 6.82 -16.04
C PHE A 170 -2.04 7.70 -15.94
N GLY A 171 -3.22 7.09 -16.09
CA GLY A 171 -4.48 7.83 -16.12
C GLY A 171 -4.81 8.52 -14.80
N ALA A 172 -5.36 9.74 -14.87
CA ALA A 172 -5.82 10.50 -13.70
C ALA A 172 -6.94 9.79 -12.90
N TRP A 173 -7.59 8.79 -13.49
CA TRP A 173 -8.57 7.95 -12.83
C TRP A 173 -7.95 7.00 -11.79
N VAL A 174 -6.67 6.65 -11.93
CA VAL A 174 -5.93 5.79 -10.99
C VAL A 174 -5.74 6.52 -9.66
N GLY A 175 -6.32 5.99 -8.58
CA GLY A 175 -6.14 6.48 -7.22
C GLY A 175 -4.73 6.20 -6.70
N GLY A 176 -4.15 7.10 -5.90
CA GLY A 176 -2.77 6.95 -5.42
C GLY A 176 -2.53 5.64 -4.65
N ARG A 177 -3.47 5.29 -3.76
CA ARG A 177 -3.44 4.05 -2.96
C ARG A 177 -3.79 2.76 -3.73
N TYR A 178 -4.24 2.89 -4.98
CA TYR A 178 -4.52 1.77 -5.91
C TYR A 178 -3.56 1.80 -7.12
N SER A 179 -2.51 2.62 -7.08
CA SER A 179 -1.71 2.94 -8.27
C SER A 179 -0.62 1.93 -8.57
N LEU A 180 -0.32 1.01 -7.67
CA LEU A 180 0.80 0.07 -7.76
C LEU A 180 0.78 -0.75 -9.06
N TRP A 181 -0.40 -1.05 -9.59
CA TRP A 181 -0.62 -1.83 -10.81
C TRP A 181 -0.31 -1.06 -12.11
N SER A 182 -0.11 0.26 -12.01
CA SER A 182 0.13 1.17 -13.13
C SER A 182 1.64 1.42 -13.34
N ALA A 183 1.98 2.50 -14.05
CA ALA A 183 3.35 2.98 -14.18
C ALA A 183 4.06 3.23 -12.83
N VAL A 184 3.31 3.41 -11.73
CA VAL A 184 3.89 3.48 -10.37
C VAL A 184 4.62 2.20 -9.97
N GLY A 185 4.26 1.05 -10.54
CA GLY A 185 4.98 -0.22 -10.38
C GLY A 185 6.32 -0.30 -11.13
N LEU A 186 6.71 0.72 -11.90
CA LEU A 186 7.95 0.73 -12.68
C LEU A 186 9.22 0.38 -11.87
N PRO A 187 9.44 0.91 -10.64
CA PRO A 187 10.62 0.54 -9.86
C PRO A 187 10.69 -0.96 -9.57
N VAL A 188 9.54 -1.61 -9.33
CA VAL A 188 9.43 -3.05 -9.10
C VAL A 188 9.75 -3.82 -10.38
N ALA A 189 9.18 -3.38 -11.51
CA ALA A 189 9.42 -4.01 -12.81
C ALA A 189 10.89 -3.89 -13.25
N LEU A 190 11.56 -2.78 -12.98
CA LEU A 190 12.99 -2.61 -13.24
C LEU A 190 13.83 -3.48 -12.31
N HIS A 191 13.51 -3.50 -11.01
CA HIS A 191 14.28 -4.21 -10.02
C HIS A 191 14.17 -5.74 -10.16
N TYR A 192 12.97 -6.31 -10.29
CA TYR A 192 12.79 -7.76 -10.39
C TYR A 192 12.62 -8.28 -11.82
N GLY A 193 12.37 -7.39 -12.79
CA GLY A 193 12.06 -7.76 -14.16
C GLY A 193 10.56 -7.90 -14.42
N LEU A 194 10.18 -7.72 -15.68
CA LEU A 194 8.80 -7.78 -16.13
C LEU A 194 8.09 -9.11 -15.81
N PRO A 195 8.71 -10.30 -15.93
CA PRO A 195 8.02 -11.56 -15.61
C PRO A 195 7.53 -11.64 -14.15
N VAL A 196 8.29 -11.07 -13.21
CA VAL A 196 7.89 -11.03 -11.80
C VAL A 196 6.71 -10.08 -11.60
N PHE A 197 6.74 -8.92 -12.26
CA PHE A 197 5.63 -7.96 -12.21
C PHE A 197 4.37 -8.49 -12.90
N GLU A 198 4.50 -9.25 -13.98
CA GLU A 198 3.38 -9.93 -14.65
C GLU A 198 2.78 -11.03 -13.79
N ALA A 199 3.61 -11.81 -13.06
CA ALA A 199 3.13 -12.79 -12.09
C ALA A 199 2.34 -12.12 -10.94
N LEU A 200 2.83 -10.98 -10.44
CA LEU A 200 2.10 -10.16 -9.45
C LEU A 200 0.73 -9.73 -9.99
N ARG A 201 0.68 -9.18 -11.21
CA ARG A 201 -0.59 -8.80 -11.85
C ARG A 201 -1.49 -9.99 -12.17
N ALA A 202 -0.92 -11.18 -12.38
CA ALA A 202 -1.68 -12.39 -12.61
C ALA A 202 -2.43 -12.81 -11.34
N GLY A 203 -1.77 -12.81 -10.18
CA GLY A 203 -2.45 -13.11 -8.91
C GLY A 203 -3.51 -12.08 -8.55
N ALA A 204 -3.27 -10.80 -8.81
CA ALA A 204 -4.29 -9.77 -8.62
C ALA A 204 -5.52 -10.01 -9.50
N ARG A 205 -5.30 -10.37 -10.77
CA ARG A 205 -6.38 -10.70 -11.72
C ARG A 205 -7.14 -11.97 -11.35
N GLU A 206 -6.50 -12.94 -10.72
CA GLU A 206 -7.18 -14.11 -10.18
C GLU A 206 -8.15 -13.71 -9.06
N MET A 207 -7.70 -12.85 -8.14
CA MET A 207 -8.57 -12.33 -7.08
C MET A 207 -9.66 -11.40 -7.61
N ASP A 208 -9.38 -10.63 -8.67
CA ASP A 208 -10.40 -9.86 -9.41
C ASP A 208 -11.50 -10.77 -9.96
N ALA A 209 -11.14 -11.90 -10.57
CA ALA A 209 -12.08 -12.88 -11.09
C ALA A 209 -12.85 -13.56 -9.96
N HIS A 210 -12.18 -13.96 -8.88
CA HIS A 210 -12.82 -14.51 -7.69
C HIS A 210 -13.87 -13.56 -7.10
N MET A 211 -13.54 -12.27 -6.94
CA MET A 211 -14.47 -11.27 -6.45
C MET A 211 -15.70 -11.12 -7.36
N ALA A 212 -15.51 -11.19 -8.68
CA ALA A 212 -16.57 -10.99 -9.66
C ALA A 212 -17.48 -12.22 -9.84
N ASP A 213 -16.90 -13.43 -9.82
CA ASP A 213 -17.55 -14.64 -10.31
C ASP A 213 -17.96 -15.61 -9.18
N ALA A 214 -17.31 -15.56 -8.00
CA ALA A 214 -17.65 -16.45 -6.89
C ALA A 214 -19.02 -16.10 -6.29
N PRO A 215 -19.86 -17.11 -5.95
CA PRO A 215 -21.13 -16.84 -5.29
C PRO A 215 -20.89 -16.20 -3.91
N PRO A 216 -21.79 -15.31 -3.42
CA PRO A 216 -21.54 -14.51 -2.22
C PRO A 216 -21.11 -15.31 -0.98
N GLU A 217 -21.71 -16.48 -0.76
CA GLU A 217 -21.43 -17.39 0.35
C GLU A 217 -20.07 -18.11 0.26
N ALA A 218 -19.43 -18.12 -0.90
CA ALA A 218 -18.07 -18.65 -1.09
C ALA A 218 -17.06 -17.53 -1.42
N ASN A 219 -17.51 -16.28 -1.50
CA ASN A 219 -16.66 -15.16 -1.85
C ASN A 219 -15.92 -14.67 -0.59
N ALA A 220 -14.68 -15.14 -0.44
CA ALA A 220 -13.81 -14.79 0.68
C ALA A 220 -13.70 -13.27 0.95
N VAL A 221 -13.73 -12.43 -0.09
CA VAL A 221 -13.69 -10.96 0.07
C VAL A 221 -14.97 -10.46 0.73
N LEU A 222 -16.13 -10.87 0.22
CA LEU A 222 -17.43 -10.47 0.76
C LEU A 222 -17.61 -10.96 2.19
N ILE A 223 -17.23 -12.21 2.49
CA ILE A 223 -17.24 -12.75 3.85
C ILE A 223 -16.38 -11.89 4.77
N SER A 224 -15.15 -11.57 4.37
CA SER A 224 -14.24 -10.76 5.21
C SER A 224 -14.77 -9.34 5.45
N ALA A 225 -15.35 -8.69 4.44
CA ALA A 225 -15.94 -7.36 4.57
C ALA A 225 -17.17 -7.38 5.50
N LEU A 226 -18.08 -8.33 5.29
CA LEU A 226 -19.30 -8.49 6.10
C LEU A 226 -18.99 -8.82 7.56
N MET A 227 -18.02 -9.71 7.81
CA MET A 227 -17.57 -10.02 9.18
C MET A 227 -17.02 -8.79 9.88
N GLY A 228 -16.19 -7.99 9.18
CA GLY A 228 -15.71 -6.74 9.73
C GLY A 228 -16.85 -5.77 10.04
N PHE A 229 -17.81 -5.62 9.12
CA PHE A 229 -18.93 -4.69 9.27
C PHE A 229 -19.83 -5.10 10.44
N LEU A 230 -20.03 -6.40 10.58
CA LEU A 230 -20.75 -7.01 11.69
C LEU A 230 -20.06 -6.71 13.04
N TYR A 231 -18.75 -6.95 13.16
CA TYR A 231 -18.04 -6.66 14.42
C TYR A 231 -18.00 -5.17 14.75
N ALA A 232 -17.87 -4.30 13.74
CA ALA A 232 -17.91 -2.86 13.95
C ALA A 232 -19.30 -2.37 14.36
N GLY A 233 -20.36 -2.84 13.69
CA GLY A 233 -21.72 -2.36 13.88
C GLY A 233 -22.46 -2.99 15.07
N VAL A 234 -22.35 -4.30 15.25
CA VAL A 234 -23.07 -5.02 16.32
C VAL A 234 -22.25 -5.07 17.60
N TRP A 235 -20.95 -5.33 17.50
CA TRP A 235 -20.06 -5.46 18.67
C TRP A 235 -19.24 -4.20 18.97
N GLY A 236 -19.42 -3.11 18.22
CA GLY A 236 -18.74 -1.84 18.47
C GLY A 236 -17.22 -1.90 18.33
N ARG A 237 -16.66 -2.88 17.60
CA ARG A 237 -15.21 -3.09 17.50
C ARG A 237 -14.60 -1.99 16.62
N ALA A 238 -14.01 -0.98 17.26
CA ALA A 238 -13.47 0.21 16.59
C ALA A 238 -12.12 -0.02 15.89
N THR A 239 -11.46 -1.16 16.11
CA THR A 239 -10.18 -1.48 15.50
C THR A 239 -10.18 -2.89 14.92
N ARG A 240 -9.20 -3.20 14.06
CA ARG A 240 -8.92 -4.54 13.55
C ARG A 240 -7.40 -4.74 13.50
N ALA A 241 -6.95 -5.85 14.06
CA ALA A 241 -5.55 -6.27 14.01
C ALA A 241 -5.26 -7.07 12.73
N VAL A 242 -4.10 -6.85 12.11
CA VAL A 242 -3.58 -7.70 11.03
C VAL A 242 -2.18 -8.15 11.43
N MET A 243 -1.97 -9.46 11.57
CA MET A 243 -0.75 -10.06 12.11
C MET A 243 -0.17 -11.09 11.12
N PRO A 244 0.73 -10.67 10.23
CA PRO A 244 1.42 -11.59 9.33
C PRO A 244 2.48 -12.40 10.07
N TYR A 245 2.41 -13.72 10.00
CA TYR A 245 3.44 -14.67 10.46
C TYR A 245 4.41 -14.98 9.32
N ASP A 246 4.94 -13.90 8.72
CA ASP A 246 6.03 -13.92 7.76
C ASP A 246 6.70 -12.54 7.76
N GLN A 247 7.98 -12.47 8.10
CA GLN A 247 8.73 -11.21 8.22
C GLN A 247 8.71 -10.38 6.92
N ARG A 248 8.54 -11.04 5.76
CA ARG A 248 8.50 -10.38 4.45
C ARG A 248 7.26 -9.49 4.29
N LEU A 249 6.22 -9.69 5.09
CA LEU A 249 5.00 -8.89 5.07
C LEU A 249 5.04 -7.71 6.07
N ASN A 250 6.23 -7.28 6.50
CA ASN A 250 6.40 -6.19 7.46
C ASN A 250 5.76 -4.86 7.02
N LEU A 251 5.74 -4.57 5.72
CA LEU A 251 5.11 -3.37 5.17
C LEU A 251 3.62 -3.55 4.80
N LEU A 252 3.04 -4.72 5.01
CA LEU A 252 1.63 -4.97 4.70
C LEU A 252 0.71 -4.11 5.55
N VAL A 253 0.92 -4.05 6.88
CA VAL A 253 0.03 -3.28 7.77
C VAL A 253 0.07 -1.78 7.45
N PRO A 254 1.24 -1.13 7.28
CA PRO A 254 1.28 0.25 6.80
C PRO A 254 0.56 0.44 5.45
N PHE A 255 0.72 -0.51 4.51
CA PHE A 255 0.00 -0.49 3.23
C PHE A 255 -1.52 -0.52 3.42
N LEU A 256 -2.03 -1.41 4.27
CA LEU A 256 -3.45 -1.52 4.58
C LEU A 256 -3.99 -0.29 5.31
N GLN A 257 -3.21 0.33 6.19
CA GLN A 257 -3.60 1.59 6.83
C GLN A 257 -3.89 2.68 5.82
N GLN A 258 -3.02 2.85 4.82
CA GLN A 258 -3.27 3.80 3.74
C GLN A 258 -4.45 3.36 2.87
N LEU A 259 -4.48 2.08 2.46
CA LEU A 259 -5.51 1.57 1.57
C LEU A 259 -6.91 1.73 2.19
N GLU A 260 -7.11 1.24 3.40
CA GLU A 260 -8.42 1.14 4.04
C GLU A 260 -8.83 2.45 4.69
N LEU A 261 -7.98 3.07 5.52
CA LEU A 261 -8.38 4.25 6.30
C LEU A 261 -8.50 5.51 5.43
N GLU A 262 -7.66 5.65 4.41
CA GLU A 262 -7.78 6.77 3.46
C GLU A 262 -8.96 6.57 2.48
N SER A 263 -9.41 5.33 2.26
CA SER A 263 -10.58 5.00 1.45
C SER A 263 -11.88 5.21 2.21
N ASP A 264 -12.03 4.55 3.36
CA ASP A 264 -13.33 4.37 4.03
C ASP A 264 -13.41 5.09 5.38
N GLY A 265 -12.37 5.82 5.78
CA GLY A 265 -12.42 6.81 6.86
C GLY A 265 -13.26 8.03 6.49
N LYS A 266 -14.56 7.82 6.24
CA LYS A 266 -15.51 8.79 5.69
C LYS A 266 -16.68 9.01 6.63
N ARG A 267 -17.29 10.18 6.51
CA ARG A 267 -18.45 10.63 7.33
C ARG A 267 -19.64 11.11 6.51
N VAL A 268 -19.53 11.06 5.18
CA VAL A 268 -20.55 11.53 4.24
C VAL A 268 -20.71 10.45 3.18
N ASP A 269 -21.95 10.08 2.90
CA ASP A 269 -22.32 9.10 1.88
C ASP A 269 -22.31 9.70 0.46
N HIS A 270 -22.75 8.91 -0.52
CA HIS A 270 -22.83 9.33 -1.92
C HIS A 270 -23.90 10.38 -2.21
N ASP A 271 -24.93 10.49 -1.38
CA ASP A 271 -26.01 11.47 -1.52
C ASP A 271 -25.63 12.82 -0.88
N GLY A 272 -24.56 12.83 -0.08
CA GLY A 272 -24.06 14.03 0.60
C GLY A 272 -24.56 14.13 2.04
N ASP A 273 -25.24 13.11 2.54
CA ASP A 273 -25.80 13.08 3.87
C ASP A 273 -24.77 12.53 4.89
N PRO A 274 -24.85 12.95 6.16
CA PRO A 274 -24.01 12.39 7.21
C PRO A 274 -24.25 10.88 7.37
N TYR A 275 -23.18 10.09 7.23
CA TYR A 275 -23.23 8.65 7.46
C TYR A 275 -23.36 8.35 8.96
N THR A 276 -24.32 7.50 9.34
CA THR A 276 -24.66 7.17 10.74
C THR A 276 -24.41 5.70 11.12
N GLY A 277 -23.91 4.88 10.19
CA GLY A 277 -23.59 3.48 10.44
C GLY A 277 -22.20 3.27 11.08
N PRO A 278 -21.71 2.02 11.14
CA PRO A 278 -20.39 1.72 11.69
C PRO A 278 -19.27 2.36 10.87
N ALA A 279 -18.33 3.00 11.57
CA ALA A 279 -17.11 3.53 10.96
C ALA A 279 -16.17 2.39 10.55
N MET A 280 -15.31 2.66 9.56
CA MET A 280 -14.21 1.77 9.21
C MET A 280 -13.28 1.58 10.42
N PRO A 281 -13.05 0.33 10.89
CA PRO A 281 -12.16 0.08 12.03
C PRO A 281 -10.73 0.53 11.72
N VAL A 282 -10.05 1.11 12.72
CA VAL A 282 -8.64 1.44 12.60
C VAL A 282 -7.83 0.16 12.42
N VAL A 283 -7.06 0.08 11.33
CA VAL A 283 -6.19 -1.05 11.01
C VAL A 283 -4.84 -0.86 11.70
N TRP A 284 -4.39 -1.87 12.42
CA TRP A 284 -3.10 -1.86 13.09
C TRP A 284 -2.51 -3.27 13.20
N GLY A 285 -1.26 -3.38 13.62
CA GLY A 285 -0.57 -4.65 13.81
C GLY A 285 0.89 -4.60 13.39
N SER A 286 1.53 -5.75 13.48
CA SER A 286 2.93 -5.97 13.10
C SER A 286 3.13 -7.44 12.75
N VAL A 287 4.33 -7.80 12.32
CA VAL A 287 4.67 -9.20 12.08
C VAL A 287 4.68 -10.01 13.38
N GLY A 288 4.28 -11.27 13.28
CA GLY A 288 4.51 -12.29 14.30
C GLY A 288 5.93 -12.86 14.18
N THR A 289 6.55 -13.32 15.28
CA THR A 289 6.02 -13.41 16.65
C THR A 289 6.21 -12.13 17.47
N ASP A 290 6.88 -11.11 16.95
CA ASP A 290 7.16 -9.85 17.68
C ASP A 290 5.90 -9.22 18.27
N ALA A 291 4.79 -9.23 17.52
CA ALA A 291 3.49 -8.76 18.00
C ALA A 291 3.06 -9.46 19.31
N GLN A 292 3.36 -10.76 19.47
CA GLN A 292 2.99 -11.52 20.66
C GLN A 292 3.63 -10.95 21.94
N HIS A 293 4.84 -10.42 21.82
CA HIS A 293 5.60 -9.85 22.92
C HIS A 293 5.29 -8.36 23.16
N ALA A 294 4.33 -7.79 22.43
CA ALA A 294 3.96 -6.38 22.54
C ALA A 294 2.48 -6.19 22.87
N VAL A 295 1.58 -6.73 22.04
CA VAL A 295 0.17 -6.34 22.03
C VAL A 295 -0.79 -7.49 22.36
N PHE A 296 -0.30 -8.74 22.37
CA PHE A 296 -1.16 -9.89 22.62
C PHE A 296 -1.66 -9.95 24.07
N GLN A 297 -0.98 -9.31 25.02
CA GLN A 297 -1.51 -9.09 26.37
C GLN A 297 -2.88 -8.38 26.32
N TRP A 298 -2.97 -7.28 25.58
CA TRP A 298 -4.22 -6.55 25.39
C TRP A 298 -5.25 -7.43 24.65
N LEU A 299 -4.82 -8.09 23.58
CA LEU A 299 -5.67 -8.97 22.78
C LEU A 299 -6.15 -10.22 23.52
N HIS A 300 -5.57 -10.64 24.65
CA HIS A 300 -6.04 -11.80 25.43
C HIS A 300 -6.77 -11.45 26.71
N GLN A 301 -6.39 -10.37 27.39
CA GLN A 301 -6.85 -10.12 28.76
C GLN A 301 -7.39 -8.72 29.02
N SER A 302 -7.27 -7.78 28.07
CA SER A 302 -7.94 -6.49 28.25
C SER A 302 -9.46 -6.67 28.24
N SER A 303 -10.16 -5.74 28.90
CA SER A 303 -11.62 -5.62 28.88
C SER A 303 -12.16 -5.25 27.50
N ASP A 304 -11.30 -4.68 26.63
CA ASP A 304 -11.59 -4.47 25.22
C ASP A 304 -10.70 -5.37 24.34
N TRP A 305 -11.15 -5.59 23.10
CA TRP A 305 -10.46 -6.41 22.12
C TRP A 305 -10.95 -6.10 20.72
N CYS A 306 -10.21 -6.55 19.71
CA CYS A 306 -10.61 -6.42 18.32
C CYS A 306 -10.44 -7.72 17.52
N PRO A 307 -11.22 -7.89 16.44
CA PRO A 307 -10.99 -8.97 15.49
C PRO A 307 -9.57 -8.90 14.92
N ILE A 308 -8.99 -10.07 14.68
CA ILE A 308 -7.63 -10.22 14.16
C ILE A 308 -7.61 -11.04 12.87
N ASP A 309 -6.88 -10.57 11.87
CA ASP A 309 -6.50 -11.36 10.71
C ASP A 309 -5.09 -11.90 10.90
N PHE A 310 -4.96 -13.21 11.04
CA PHE A 310 -3.70 -13.92 10.92
C PHE A 310 -3.40 -14.20 9.46
N ILE A 311 -2.17 -13.93 9.02
CA ILE A 311 -1.70 -14.32 7.68
C ILE A 311 -0.51 -15.24 7.84
N ALA A 312 -0.61 -16.48 7.39
CA ALA A 312 0.44 -17.48 7.51
C ALA A 312 0.91 -17.96 6.13
N VAL A 313 2.20 -18.30 6.02
CA VAL A 313 2.78 -18.84 4.79
C VAL A 313 3.24 -20.27 5.04
N LYS A 314 2.63 -21.24 4.37
CA LYS A 314 2.92 -22.67 4.57
C LYS A 314 4.35 -23.04 4.19
N THR A 315 4.82 -22.61 3.02
CA THR A 315 6.16 -22.94 2.51
C THR A 315 7.13 -21.78 2.73
N PRO A 316 8.21 -21.95 3.53
CA PRO A 316 9.21 -20.90 3.73
C PRO A 316 10.06 -20.70 2.47
N ASN A 317 10.70 -19.53 2.36
CA ASN A 317 11.72 -19.25 1.34
C ASN A 317 13.16 -19.34 1.87
N HIS A 318 13.35 -20.00 3.01
CA HIS A 318 14.63 -20.15 3.71
C HIS A 318 14.84 -21.60 4.18
N GLY A 319 16.08 -21.97 4.49
CA GLY A 319 16.44 -23.34 4.90
C GLY A 319 16.05 -23.74 6.32
N HIS A 320 15.52 -22.83 7.14
CA HIS A 320 15.21 -23.08 8.56
C HIS A 320 13.82 -23.71 8.80
N ALA A 321 13.62 -24.97 8.40
CA ALA A 321 12.33 -25.64 8.49
C ALA A 321 11.75 -25.72 9.91
N THR A 322 12.57 -26.08 10.91
CA THR A 322 12.12 -26.18 12.32
C THR A 322 11.65 -24.84 12.87
N ALA A 323 12.38 -23.75 12.58
CA ALA A 323 11.97 -22.40 12.98
C ALA A 323 10.65 -21.99 12.29
N HIS A 324 10.46 -22.37 11.02
CA HIS A 324 9.21 -22.12 10.30
C HIS A 324 8.03 -22.88 10.89
N GLN A 325 8.22 -24.14 11.26
CA GLN A 325 7.19 -24.94 11.94
C GLN A 325 6.81 -24.33 13.29
N ALA A 326 7.80 -23.87 14.07
CA ALA A 326 7.55 -23.16 15.32
C ALA A 326 6.78 -21.84 15.10
N LEU A 327 7.10 -21.08 14.04
CA LEU A 327 6.37 -19.88 13.66
C LEU A 327 4.89 -20.17 13.34
N LEU A 328 4.62 -21.21 12.54
CA LEU A 328 3.25 -21.64 12.22
C LEU A 328 2.51 -22.17 13.44
N ALA A 329 3.18 -22.96 14.29
CA ALA A 329 2.61 -23.44 15.55
C ALA A 329 2.19 -22.27 16.45
N ASN A 330 3.02 -21.24 16.55
CA ASN A 330 2.69 -20.01 17.26
C ASN A 330 1.47 -19.30 16.66
N CYS A 331 1.38 -19.16 15.34
CA CYS A 331 0.22 -18.57 14.67
C CYS A 331 -1.09 -19.29 15.02
N LEU A 332 -1.09 -20.62 14.90
CA LEU A 332 -2.27 -21.45 15.15
C LEU A 332 -2.63 -21.50 16.64
N ALA A 333 -1.63 -21.58 17.51
CA ALA A 333 -1.83 -21.54 18.96
C ALA A 333 -2.46 -20.23 19.39
N GLN A 334 -2.02 -19.09 18.84
CA GLN A 334 -2.60 -17.79 19.15
C GLN A 334 -4.05 -17.65 18.67
N SER A 335 -4.35 -18.08 17.44
CA SER A 335 -5.75 -18.10 16.94
C SER A 335 -6.63 -18.99 17.83
N SER A 336 -6.15 -20.17 18.23
CA SER A 336 -6.89 -21.06 19.14
C SER A 336 -7.02 -20.49 20.56
N ALA A 337 -6.01 -19.81 21.08
CA ALA A 337 -6.03 -19.23 22.41
C ALA A 337 -7.03 -18.07 22.50
N LEU A 338 -7.13 -17.25 21.46
CA LEU A 338 -8.13 -16.19 21.36
C LEU A 338 -9.56 -16.73 21.38
N LEU A 339 -9.80 -17.86 20.71
CA LEU A 339 -11.11 -18.51 20.72
C LEU A 339 -11.41 -19.17 22.08
N ARG A 340 -10.48 -20.00 22.58
CA ARG A 340 -10.74 -20.85 23.76
C ARG A 340 -10.63 -20.13 25.09
N GLY A 341 -9.75 -19.13 25.18
CA GLY A 341 -9.35 -18.57 26.46
C GLY A 341 -8.68 -19.59 27.38
N ARG A 342 -8.64 -19.25 28.67
CA ARG A 342 -8.15 -20.08 29.76
C ARG A 342 -8.95 -19.75 31.01
N ALA A 343 -9.71 -20.71 31.53
CA ALA A 343 -10.52 -20.53 32.73
C ALA A 343 -9.88 -21.07 34.02
N ASP A 344 -8.90 -21.98 33.89
CA ASP A 344 -8.28 -22.73 34.99
C ASP A 344 -7.03 -22.05 35.57
N GLY A 345 -7.06 -20.71 35.67
CA GLY A 345 -6.01 -19.94 36.30
C GLY A 345 -5.99 -20.15 37.82
N VAL A 346 -4.81 -20.36 38.40
CA VAL A 346 -4.65 -20.42 39.88
C VAL A 346 -4.96 -19.05 40.50
N ASP A 347 -4.65 -17.99 39.76
CA ASP A 347 -4.98 -16.59 40.05
C ASP A 347 -5.93 -16.08 38.95
N ALA A 348 -6.88 -15.21 39.32
CA ALA A 348 -7.75 -14.50 38.39
C ALA A 348 -6.97 -13.75 37.30
N ALA A 349 -5.76 -13.26 37.61
CA ALA A 349 -4.88 -12.61 36.62
C ALA A 349 -4.39 -13.58 35.51
N GLN A 350 -4.47 -14.90 35.70
CA GLN A 350 -4.11 -15.90 34.70
C GLN A 350 -5.28 -16.30 33.79
N VAL A 351 -6.49 -15.86 34.12
CA VAL A 351 -7.69 -16.14 33.33
C VAL A 351 -7.66 -15.32 32.04
N SER A 352 -7.95 -15.97 30.92
CA SER A 352 -8.14 -15.32 29.62
C SER A 352 -9.58 -15.62 29.16
N PRO A 353 -10.43 -14.61 28.91
CA PRO A 353 -11.85 -14.84 28.65
C PRO A 353 -12.16 -15.72 27.42
N GLY A 354 -11.28 -15.74 26.41
CA GLY A 354 -11.59 -16.38 25.13
C GLY A 354 -12.68 -15.62 24.36
N ASP A 355 -13.35 -16.30 23.44
CA ASP A 355 -14.41 -15.75 22.57
C ASP A 355 -13.98 -14.50 21.79
N ARG A 356 -12.71 -14.47 21.35
CA ARG A 356 -12.14 -13.39 20.56
C ARG A 356 -12.00 -13.81 19.12
N ALA A 357 -12.67 -13.08 18.23
CA ALA A 357 -12.79 -13.43 16.83
C ALA A 357 -11.46 -13.33 16.08
N SER A 358 -11.16 -14.34 15.25
CA SER A 358 -10.02 -14.31 14.36
C SER A 358 -10.33 -14.92 13.00
N THR A 359 -9.66 -14.42 11.96
CA THR A 359 -9.60 -14.99 10.62
C THR A 359 -8.18 -15.49 10.38
N THR A 360 -8.01 -16.66 9.78
CA THR A 360 -6.69 -17.12 9.32
C THR A 360 -6.66 -17.24 7.80
N ILE A 361 -5.79 -16.44 7.17
CA ILE A 361 -5.48 -16.49 5.75
C ILE A 361 -4.19 -17.30 5.59
N LEU A 362 -4.28 -18.47 4.96
CA LEU A 362 -3.14 -19.34 4.71
C LEU A 362 -2.72 -19.27 3.24
N LEU A 363 -1.49 -18.84 2.99
CA LEU A 363 -0.86 -18.86 1.67
C LEU A 363 -0.01 -20.12 1.53
N ASP A 364 -0.07 -20.83 0.41
CA ASP A 364 0.81 -21.98 0.17
C ASP A 364 2.30 -21.58 0.14
N ARG A 365 2.59 -20.42 -0.45
CA ARG A 365 3.91 -19.76 -0.49
C ARG A 365 3.70 -18.27 -0.70
N LEU A 366 4.68 -17.46 -0.30
CA LEU A 366 4.70 -16.04 -0.63
C LEU A 366 5.67 -15.80 -1.79
N ASP A 367 5.12 -15.83 -3.00
CA ASP A 367 5.76 -15.40 -4.24
C ASP A 367 5.02 -14.18 -4.82
N ALA A 368 5.48 -13.69 -5.99
CA ALA A 368 4.86 -12.52 -6.62
C ALA A 368 3.37 -12.73 -6.90
N HIS A 369 2.98 -13.92 -7.35
CA HIS A 369 1.59 -14.22 -7.65
C HIS A 369 0.73 -14.19 -6.38
N ALA A 370 1.13 -14.91 -5.33
CA ALA A 370 0.41 -14.94 -4.06
C ALA A 370 0.32 -13.55 -3.41
N LEU A 371 1.40 -12.75 -3.48
CA LEU A 371 1.38 -11.38 -3.01
C LEU A 371 0.39 -10.51 -3.79
N GLY A 372 0.34 -10.68 -5.11
CA GLY A 372 -0.61 -9.95 -5.96
C GLY A 372 -2.06 -10.26 -5.60
N ALA A 373 -2.38 -11.53 -5.40
CA ALA A 373 -3.70 -11.98 -4.96
C ALA A 373 -4.06 -11.44 -3.57
N LEU A 374 -3.12 -11.44 -2.62
CA LEU A 374 -3.33 -10.92 -1.27
C LEU A 374 -3.60 -9.40 -1.27
N LEU A 375 -2.83 -8.63 -2.03
CA LEU A 375 -3.03 -7.18 -2.11
C LEU A 375 -4.39 -6.85 -2.75
N ALA A 376 -4.75 -7.54 -3.85
CA ALA A 376 -6.04 -7.38 -4.49
C ALA A 376 -7.21 -7.81 -3.59
N PHE A 377 -7.03 -8.84 -2.75
CA PHE A 377 -8.03 -9.26 -1.78
C PHE A 377 -8.40 -8.10 -0.83
N TYR A 378 -7.39 -7.40 -0.29
CA TYR A 378 -7.63 -6.26 0.59
C TYR A 378 -8.17 -5.03 -0.15
N GLU A 379 -7.79 -4.81 -1.41
CA GLU A 379 -8.38 -3.76 -2.26
C GLU A 379 -9.88 -4.00 -2.47
N HIS A 380 -10.29 -5.22 -2.82
CA HIS A 380 -11.70 -5.55 -2.98
C HIS A 380 -12.45 -5.56 -1.65
N ARG A 381 -11.81 -5.95 -0.55
CA ARG A 381 -12.40 -5.88 0.79
C ARG A 381 -12.73 -4.44 1.17
N THR A 382 -11.82 -3.51 0.88
CA THR A 382 -12.01 -2.06 1.07
C THR A 382 -13.19 -1.59 0.22
N PHE A 383 -13.20 -1.96 -1.06
CA PHE A 383 -14.32 -1.60 -1.93
C PHE A 383 -15.67 -2.17 -1.45
N ALA A 384 -15.73 -3.43 -1.03
CA ALA A 384 -16.94 -4.04 -0.50
C ALA A 384 -17.43 -3.31 0.78
N TRP A 385 -16.51 -2.93 1.66
CA TRP A 385 -16.83 -2.11 2.83
C TRP A 385 -17.43 -0.76 2.44
N SER A 386 -16.83 -0.06 1.48
CA SER A 386 -17.34 1.23 1.03
C SER A 386 -18.74 1.15 0.45
N VAL A 387 -19.07 0.05 -0.22
CA VAL A 387 -20.42 -0.24 -0.74
C VAL A 387 -21.41 -0.41 0.42
N LEU A 388 -21.02 -1.11 1.49
CA LEU A 388 -21.86 -1.27 2.69
C LEU A 388 -22.12 0.07 3.39
N MET A 389 -21.12 0.96 3.42
CA MET A 389 -21.27 2.31 3.98
C MET A 389 -22.03 3.27 3.03
N GLY A 390 -22.06 2.99 1.73
CA GLY A 390 -22.55 3.92 0.72
C GLY A 390 -21.64 5.14 0.50
N VAL A 391 -20.33 5.02 0.70
CA VAL A 391 -19.36 6.14 0.64
C VAL A 391 -18.41 6.04 -0.56
N ASN A 392 -17.81 7.17 -0.93
CA ASN A 392 -16.79 7.21 -1.98
C ASN A 392 -15.41 6.77 -1.46
N CYS A 393 -15.00 5.53 -1.72
CA CYS A 393 -13.68 5.01 -1.36
C CYS A 393 -12.50 5.54 -2.21
N PHE A 394 -12.74 6.38 -3.22
CA PHE A 394 -11.71 6.83 -4.17
C PHE A 394 -11.27 8.29 -4.03
N ASP A 395 -11.91 9.07 -3.15
CA ASP A 395 -11.49 10.43 -2.79
C ASP A 395 -10.75 10.48 -1.44
N GLN A 396 -10.21 11.64 -1.08
CA GLN A 396 -9.49 11.87 0.18
C GLN A 396 -9.58 13.32 0.65
N MET A 397 -10.78 13.89 0.73
CA MET A 397 -10.97 15.32 1.06
C MET A 397 -10.39 15.72 2.43
N GLY A 398 -10.29 14.77 3.37
CA GLY A 398 -9.79 15.02 4.72
C GLY A 398 -8.33 15.48 4.81
N VAL A 399 -7.52 15.33 3.75
CA VAL A 399 -6.11 15.75 3.77
C VAL A 399 -5.90 17.22 3.35
N GLU A 400 -6.91 17.89 2.80
CA GLU A 400 -6.74 19.22 2.20
C GLU A 400 -6.68 20.34 3.25
N LEU A 401 -7.47 20.24 4.34
CA LEU A 401 -7.47 21.24 5.40
C LEU A 401 -6.08 21.41 6.02
N GLY A 402 -5.42 20.31 6.38
CA GLY A 402 -4.07 20.34 6.94
C GLY A 402 -3.03 20.93 5.98
N LYS A 403 -3.17 20.71 4.67
CA LYS A 403 -2.27 21.30 3.66
C LYS A 403 -2.45 22.82 3.58
N LEU A 404 -3.69 23.30 3.59
CA LEU A 404 -3.99 24.73 3.57
C LEU A 404 -3.43 25.40 4.83
N MET A 405 -3.71 24.84 6.00
CA MET A 405 -3.21 25.31 7.28
C MET A 405 -1.67 25.35 7.32
N ALA A 406 -0.98 24.30 6.88
CA ALA A 406 0.48 24.26 6.86
C ALA A 406 1.10 25.30 5.90
N ARG A 407 0.46 25.57 4.76
CA ARG A 407 0.87 26.63 3.84
C ARG A 407 0.80 28.00 4.52
N ASP A 408 -0.29 28.27 5.21
CA ASP A 408 -0.52 29.56 5.89
C ASP A 408 0.45 29.77 7.07
N LEU A 409 0.96 28.68 7.66
CA LEU A 409 2.01 28.72 8.70
C LEU A 409 3.44 28.81 8.16
N THR A 410 3.67 28.63 6.85
CA THR A 410 5.03 28.63 6.29
C THR A 410 5.73 30.00 6.45
N GLY A 411 5.02 31.09 6.17
CA GLY A 411 5.54 32.46 6.38
C GLY A 411 5.81 32.75 7.86
N PRO A 412 4.87 32.49 8.77
CA PRO A 412 5.11 32.58 10.20
C PRO A 412 6.32 31.79 10.70
N MET A 413 6.55 30.57 10.21
CA MET A 413 7.76 29.81 10.58
C MET A 413 9.07 30.46 10.10
N ALA A 414 9.00 31.33 9.09
CA ALA A 414 10.15 32.10 8.57
C ALA A 414 10.25 33.52 9.18
N GLY A 415 9.50 33.81 10.25
CA GLY A 415 9.58 35.08 10.98
C GLY A 415 8.51 36.12 10.61
N ALA A 416 7.62 35.86 9.65
CA ALA A 416 6.51 36.76 9.36
C ALA A 416 5.49 36.80 10.53
N PRO A 417 4.69 37.85 10.71
CA PRO A 417 3.61 37.84 11.71
C PRO A 417 2.64 36.68 11.51
N LEU A 418 2.16 36.09 12.61
CA LEU A 418 1.10 35.07 12.56
C LEU A 418 -0.24 35.77 12.23
N PRO A 419 -1.00 35.32 11.20
CA PRO A 419 -2.33 35.87 10.93
C PRO A 419 -3.26 35.74 12.14
N ALA A 420 -4.26 36.62 12.25
CA ALA A 420 -5.29 36.51 13.27
C ALA A 420 -6.15 35.24 13.06
N GLY A 421 -6.76 34.73 14.15
CA GLY A 421 -7.70 33.59 14.09
C GLY A 421 -7.08 32.21 14.35
N TRP A 422 -5.76 32.13 14.56
CA TRP A 422 -5.12 30.93 15.09
C TRP A 422 -5.36 30.78 16.59
N ASP A 423 -5.48 29.54 17.04
CA ASP A 423 -5.67 29.23 18.46
C ASP A 423 -4.41 29.52 19.29
N ALA A 424 -4.60 29.69 20.60
CA ALA A 424 -3.52 30.04 21.52
C ALA A 424 -2.41 28.98 21.59
N SER A 425 -2.73 27.70 21.36
CA SER A 425 -1.72 26.64 21.35
C SER A 425 -0.80 26.78 20.14
N THR A 426 -1.37 26.94 18.94
CA THR A 426 -0.59 27.14 17.72
C THR A 426 0.26 28.41 17.81
N ALA A 427 -0.30 29.52 18.31
CA ALA A 427 0.43 30.76 18.48
C ALA A 427 1.62 30.61 19.45
N GLY A 428 1.42 29.95 20.60
CA GLY A 428 2.47 29.69 21.58
C GLY A 428 3.58 28.80 21.02
N LEU A 429 3.23 27.75 20.26
CA LEU A 429 4.20 26.86 19.63
C LEU A 429 5.04 27.58 18.57
N ILE A 430 4.45 28.45 17.76
CA ILE A 430 5.19 29.23 16.77
C ILE A 430 6.15 30.21 17.46
N ALA A 431 5.72 30.82 18.57
CA ALA A 431 6.60 31.68 19.36
C ALA A 431 7.78 30.91 19.97
N ALA A 432 7.58 29.67 20.41
CA ALA A 432 8.63 28.83 21.00
C ALA A 432 9.60 28.21 19.97
N LEU A 433 9.18 28.04 18.72
CA LEU A 433 9.99 27.49 17.64
C LEU A 433 10.84 28.53 16.89
N ARG A 434 10.50 29.81 17.04
CA ARG A 434 11.31 30.95 16.59
C ARG A 434 12.38 31.27 17.62
#